data_AF-A0A445C029-F1
#
_entry.id   AF-A0A445C029-F1
#
_cell.length_a   1.000
_cell.length_b   1.000
_cell.length_c   1.000
_cell.angle_alpha   90.00
_cell.angle_beta   90.00
_cell.angle_gamma   90.00
#
_symmetry.space_group_name_H-M   'P 1'
#
loop_
_entity.id
_entity.type
_entity.pdbx_description
1 polymer ?
#
loop_
_entity_poly.entity_id
_entity_poly.type
_entity_poly.pdbx_seq_one_letter_code
_entity_poly.pdbx_strand_id
1 'polypeptide(L)'
;MELLLQLSTYLCIASLLLIISSEANTDQIPKHYVVYMGSSSISESSHLELLSSVIPREEKKRVSLIHHFRHAMSGFSAMLTEREASALSGYDGVVSVFPDPILELHTTRSWDFLESDLGMNNNTSAHFSTKSDIIIGIIDTVLISAL
;
A
#
# COMPACT_ATOMS: atom_id res chain seq x y z
N MET A 1 -33.71 11.73 45.82
CA MET A 1 -32.48 12.21 45.14
C MET A 1 -31.61 11.05 44.67
N GLU A 2 -31.39 10.01 45.49
CA GLU A 2 -30.58 8.83 45.12
C GLU A 2 -31.08 8.07 43.86
N LEU A 3 -32.39 7.82 43.75
CA LEU A 3 -32.95 7.14 42.57
C LEU A 3 -32.74 7.93 41.26
N LEU A 4 -32.73 9.26 41.35
CA LEU A 4 -32.54 10.15 40.20
C LEU A 4 -31.07 10.15 39.76
N LEU A 5 -30.14 10.01 40.71
CA LEU A 5 -28.70 9.82 40.46
C LEU A 5 -28.40 8.41 39.90
N GLN A 6 -29.08 7.37 40.36
CA GLN A 6 -28.95 6.02 39.80
C GLN A 6 -29.47 5.94 38.36
N LEU A 7 -30.59 6.60 38.07
CA LEU A 7 -31.14 6.63 36.71
C LEU A 7 -30.22 7.41 35.76
N SER A 8 -29.67 8.55 36.19
CA SER A 8 -28.75 9.34 35.36
C SER A 8 -27.45 8.61 35.10
N THR A 9 -26.88 7.93 36.10
CA THR A 9 -25.67 7.12 35.93
C THR A 9 -25.88 5.94 34.98
N TYR A 10 -27.01 5.24 35.08
CA TYR A 10 -27.36 4.17 34.13
C TYR A 10 -27.50 4.70 32.69
N LEU A 11 -28.15 5.86 32.51
CA LEU A 11 -28.30 6.49 31.21
C LEU A 11 -26.93 6.93 30.63
N CYS A 12 -26.04 7.45 31.47
CA CYS A 12 -24.66 7.79 31.07
C CYS A 12 -23.86 6.55 30.65
N ILE A 13 -23.97 5.45 31.39
CA ILE A 13 -23.29 4.20 31.03
C ILE A 13 -23.85 3.64 29.71
N ALA A 14 -25.17 3.66 29.53
CA ALA A 14 -25.81 3.22 28.30
C ALA A 14 -25.39 4.05 27.08
N SER A 15 -25.29 5.39 27.22
CA SER A 15 -24.81 6.24 26.12
C SER A 15 -23.32 6.03 25.82
N LEU A 16 -22.50 5.80 26.86
CA LEU A 16 -21.09 5.49 26.69
C LEU A 16 -20.88 4.15 25.96
N LEU A 17 -21.68 3.13 26.29
CA LEU A 17 -21.66 1.83 25.60
C LEU A 17 -22.11 1.93 24.14
N LEU A 18 -23.09 2.79 23.82
CA LEU A 18 -23.51 3.07 22.44
C LEU A 18 -22.42 3.77 21.61
N ILE A 19 -21.65 4.67 22.22
CA ILE A 19 -20.54 5.36 21.54
C ILE A 19 -19.39 4.38 21.26
N ILE A 20 -19.08 3.48 22.20
CA ILE A 20 -18.01 2.47 22.03
C ILE A 20 -18.35 1.44 20.94
N SER A 21 -19.63 1.13 20.74
CA SER A 21 -20.08 0.19 19.71
C SER A 21 -20.20 0.81 18.31
N SER A 22 -20.00 2.12 18.19
CA SER A 22 -19.87 2.79 16.89
C SER A 22 -18.47 2.56 16.33
N GLU A 23 -18.27 1.44 15.64
CA GLU A 23 -17.13 1.31 14.73
C GLU A 23 -17.29 2.36 13.61
N ALA A 24 -16.29 3.22 13.45
CA ALA A 24 -16.23 4.10 12.29
C ALA A 24 -16.17 3.20 11.04
N ASN A 25 -17.21 3.23 10.21
CA ASN A 25 -17.37 2.33 9.08
C ASN A 25 -16.42 2.73 7.94
N THR A 26 -15.11 2.50 8.14
CA THR A 26 -14.07 2.88 7.17
C THR A 26 -14.07 2.02 5.91
N ASP A 27 -14.84 0.93 5.92
CA ASP A 27 -15.09 0.03 4.79
C ASP A 27 -15.68 0.74 3.58
N GLN A 28 -16.24 1.94 3.75
CA GLN A 28 -16.79 2.75 2.67
C GLN A 28 -15.82 3.83 2.17
N ILE A 29 -14.71 4.07 2.85
CA ILE A 29 -13.74 5.10 2.47
C ILE A 29 -12.74 4.47 1.48
N PRO A 30 -12.65 4.94 0.23
CA PRO A 30 -11.69 4.43 -0.72
C PRO A 30 -10.25 4.68 -0.25
N LYS A 31 -9.40 3.64 -0.32
CA LYS A 31 -7.96 3.68 -0.02
C LYS A 31 -7.18 3.16 -1.22
N HIS A 32 -5.87 3.41 -1.26
CA HIS A 32 -5.03 2.89 -2.32
C HIS A 32 -4.86 1.39 -2.14
N TYR A 33 -5.05 0.63 -3.21
CA TYR A 33 -4.84 -0.81 -3.25
C TYR A 33 -4.04 -1.19 -4.49
N VAL A 34 -3.23 -2.24 -4.36
CA VAL A 34 -2.62 -2.96 -5.47
C VAL A 34 -3.44 -4.21 -5.77
N VAL A 35 -3.75 -4.41 -7.06
CA VAL A 35 -4.33 -5.63 -7.62
C VAL A 35 -3.25 -6.33 -8.43
N TYR A 36 -2.74 -7.45 -7.91
CA TYR A 36 -1.70 -8.26 -8.54
C TYR A 36 -2.33 -9.39 -9.35
N MET A 37 -1.92 -9.52 -10.63
CA MET A 37 -2.49 -10.46 -11.60
C MET A 37 -1.44 -11.43 -12.18
N GLY A 38 -0.29 -11.59 -11.50
CA GLY A 38 0.75 -12.52 -11.92
C GLY A 38 1.59 -12.02 -13.09
N SER A 39 1.84 -12.90 -14.07
CA SER A 39 2.66 -12.61 -15.26
C SER A 39 1.86 -12.53 -16.56
N SER A 40 0.53 -12.60 -16.49
CA SER A 40 -0.32 -12.54 -17.69
C SER A 40 -0.34 -11.11 -18.23
N SER A 41 0.18 -10.88 -19.45
CA SER A 41 0.17 -9.55 -20.06
C SER A 41 -1.25 -9.19 -20.50
N ILE A 42 -1.95 -8.40 -19.69
CA ILE A 42 -3.31 -7.95 -19.95
C ILE A 42 -3.27 -6.49 -20.41
N SER A 43 -4.18 -6.11 -21.32
CA SER A 43 -4.29 -4.74 -21.81
C SER A 43 -4.83 -3.81 -20.72
N GLU A 44 -4.39 -2.54 -20.75
CA GLU A 44 -4.91 -1.48 -19.87
C GLU A 44 -6.43 -1.36 -19.94
N SER A 45 -7.01 -1.53 -21.13
CA SER A 45 -8.47 -1.51 -21.34
C SER A 45 -9.17 -2.60 -20.54
N SER A 46 -8.58 -3.79 -20.46
CA SER A 46 -9.13 -4.92 -19.72
C SER A 46 -9.01 -4.71 -18.20
N HIS A 47 -7.92 -4.09 -17.73
CA HIS A 47 -7.80 -3.65 -16.33
C HIS A 47 -8.86 -2.61 -15.96
N LEU A 48 -9.11 -1.63 -16.84
CA LEU A 48 -10.18 -0.63 -16.63
C LEU A 48 -11.58 -1.26 -16.63
N GLU A 49 -11.83 -2.24 -17.50
CA GLU A 49 -13.09 -2.98 -17.53
C GLU A 49 -13.31 -3.75 -16.22
N LEU A 50 -12.29 -4.49 -15.77
CA LEU A 50 -12.32 -5.20 -14.49
C LEU A 50 -12.58 -4.23 -13.32
N LEU A 51 -11.89 -3.09 -13.27
CA LEU A 51 -12.11 -2.07 -12.25
C LEU A 51 -13.53 -1.50 -12.30
N SER A 52 -14.05 -1.24 -13.51
CA SER A 52 -15.40 -0.70 -13.70
C SER A 52 -16.51 -1.67 -13.27
N SER A 53 -16.21 -2.97 -13.19
CA SER A 53 -17.17 -4.01 -12.78
C SER A 53 -17.49 -3.99 -11.28
N VAL A 54 -16.57 -3.47 -10.44
CA VAL A 54 -16.74 -3.43 -8.98
C VAL A 54 -17.09 -2.05 -8.45
N ILE A 55 -16.73 -0.98 -9.16
CA ILE A 55 -17.04 0.39 -8.73
C ILE A 55 -18.49 0.74 -9.08
N PRO A 56 -19.30 1.22 -8.11
CA PRO A 56 -20.66 1.68 -8.36
C PRO A 56 -20.74 2.74 -9.45
N ARG A 57 -21.81 2.73 -10.23
CA ARG A 57 -22.01 3.64 -11.36
C ARG A 57 -22.05 5.11 -10.92
N GLU A 58 -22.54 5.36 -9.72
CA GLU A 58 -22.61 6.68 -9.08
C GLU A 58 -21.21 7.26 -8.83
N GLU A 59 -20.21 6.40 -8.70
CA GLU A 59 -18.82 6.74 -8.39
C GLU A 59 -17.88 6.51 -9.56
N LYS A 60 -18.39 6.52 -10.80
CA LYS A 60 -17.62 6.28 -12.03
C LYS A 60 -16.34 7.12 -12.17
N LYS A 61 -16.28 8.29 -11.51
CA LYS A 61 -15.07 9.13 -11.45
C LYS A 61 -13.87 8.43 -10.80
N ARG A 62 -14.10 7.41 -9.95
CA ARG A 62 -13.06 6.57 -9.33
C ARG A 62 -12.52 5.48 -10.25
N VAL A 63 -13.15 5.26 -11.41
CA VAL A 63 -12.67 4.28 -12.40
C VAL A 63 -11.47 4.87 -13.13
N SER A 64 -10.31 4.78 -12.50
CA SER A 64 -9.02 5.21 -13.03
C SER A 64 -7.92 4.37 -12.40
N LEU A 65 -6.98 3.90 -13.23
CA LEU A 65 -5.77 3.26 -12.74
C LEU A 65 -4.81 4.35 -12.26
N ILE A 66 -4.32 4.24 -11.02
CA ILE A 66 -3.25 5.09 -10.50
C ILE A 66 -1.93 4.65 -11.14
N HIS A 67 -1.66 3.34 -11.09
CA HIS A 67 -0.53 2.73 -11.77
C HIS A 67 -1.00 1.51 -12.58
N HIS A 68 -0.33 1.28 -13.71
CA HIS A 68 -0.52 0.11 -14.55
C HIS A 68 0.80 -0.67 -14.60
N PHE A 69 0.80 -1.89 -14.07
CA PHE A 69 1.97 -2.76 -14.05
C PHE A 69 1.91 -3.72 -15.25
N ARG A 70 2.94 -3.66 -16.11
CA ARG A 70 2.99 -4.46 -17.36
C ARG A 70 4.34 -5.12 -17.66
N HIS A 71 5.36 -4.86 -16.85
CA HIS A 71 6.74 -5.27 -17.15
C HIS A 71 7.22 -6.40 -16.24
N ALA A 72 7.53 -6.08 -14.98
CA ALA A 72 7.98 -7.07 -14.00
C ALA A 72 6.81 -7.90 -13.41
N MET A 73 5.61 -7.35 -13.48
CA MET A 73 4.37 -7.98 -13.03
C MET A 73 3.20 -7.41 -13.83
N SER A 74 2.10 -8.15 -13.85
CA SER A 74 0.80 -7.71 -14.34
C SER A 74 -0.09 -7.29 -13.18
N GLY A 75 -0.82 -6.21 -13.37
CA GLY A 75 -1.77 -5.68 -12.40
C GLY A 75 -1.93 -4.18 -12.49
N PHE A 76 -2.57 -3.60 -11.48
CA PHE A 76 -2.78 -2.15 -11.40
C PHE A 76 -2.96 -1.71 -9.94
N SER A 77 -2.86 -0.41 -9.69
CA SER A 77 -3.34 0.18 -8.43
C SER A 77 -4.49 1.13 -8.67
N ALA A 78 -5.43 1.19 -7.72
CA ALA A 78 -6.65 1.99 -7.84
C ALA A 78 -7.21 2.40 -6.47
N MET A 79 -8.16 3.33 -6.48
CA MET A 79 -8.90 3.77 -5.29
C MET A 79 -10.09 2.85 -5.03
N LEU A 80 -9.96 1.98 -4.02
CA LEU A 80 -10.95 0.96 -3.70
C LEU A 80 -11.40 1.05 -2.24
N THR A 81 -12.68 0.80 -2.01
CA THR A 81 -13.20 0.45 -0.70
C THR A 81 -12.78 -0.99 -0.34
N GLU A 82 -12.83 -1.35 0.93
CA GLU A 82 -12.50 -2.71 1.37
C GLU A 82 -13.42 -3.76 0.73
N ARG A 83 -14.70 -3.42 0.56
CA ARG A 83 -15.67 -4.28 -0.13
C ARG A 83 -15.34 -4.47 -1.61
N GLU A 84 -14.93 -3.41 -2.31
CA GLU A 84 -14.52 -3.50 -3.72
C GLU A 84 -13.21 -4.29 -3.89
N ALA A 85 -12.24 -4.08 -3.01
CA ALA A 85 -10.99 -4.85 -2.98
C ALA A 85 -11.25 -6.34 -2.74
N SER A 86 -12.13 -6.66 -1.78
CA SER A 86 -12.57 -8.03 -1.51
C SER A 86 -13.29 -8.65 -2.71
N ALA A 87 -14.16 -7.89 -3.38
CA ALA A 87 -14.81 -8.36 -4.60
C ALA A 87 -13.80 -8.70 -5.71
N LEU A 88 -12.78 -7.85 -5.92
CA LEU A 88 -11.72 -8.10 -6.90
C LEU A 88 -10.88 -9.33 -6.58
N SER A 89 -10.67 -9.66 -5.30
CA SER A 89 -9.90 -10.84 -4.91
C SER A 89 -10.51 -12.16 -5.39
N GLY A 90 -11.81 -12.18 -5.71
CA GLY A 90 -12.51 -13.35 -6.24
C GLY A 90 -12.54 -13.45 -7.77
N TYR A 91 -11.99 -12.48 -8.52
CA TYR A 91 -12.00 -12.51 -9.98
C TYR A 91 -10.92 -13.43 -10.55
N ASP A 92 -11.25 -14.11 -11.65
CA ASP A 92 -10.29 -14.91 -12.38
C ASP A 92 -9.11 -14.05 -12.89
N GLY A 93 -7.91 -14.58 -12.79
CA GLY A 93 -6.68 -13.86 -13.11
C GLY A 93 -6.18 -12.88 -12.03
N VAL A 94 -6.95 -12.59 -10.97
CA VAL A 94 -6.46 -11.84 -9.81
C VAL A 94 -5.80 -12.81 -8.83
N VAL A 95 -4.52 -12.55 -8.52
CA VAL A 95 -3.73 -13.39 -7.60
C VAL A 95 -3.82 -12.87 -6.17
N SER A 96 -3.73 -11.55 -5.98
CA SER A 96 -3.91 -10.92 -4.67
C SER A 96 -4.34 -9.47 -4.77
N VAL A 97 -5.04 -8.98 -3.75
CA VAL A 97 -5.42 -7.58 -3.59
C VAL A 97 -5.01 -7.14 -2.19
N PHE A 98 -4.22 -6.07 -2.09
CA PHE A 98 -3.70 -5.60 -0.80
C PHE A 98 -3.57 -4.07 -0.76
N PRO A 99 -3.67 -3.44 0.43
CA PRO A 99 -3.48 -2.00 0.56
C PRO A 99 -2.10 -1.54 0.07
N ASP A 100 -2.04 -0.34 -0.49
CA ASP A 100 -0.82 0.35 -0.93
C ASP A 100 -0.53 1.52 0.03
N PRO A 101 0.11 1.26 1.19
CA PRO A 101 0.40 2.29 2.17
C PRO A 101 1.59 3.16 1.74
N ILE A 102 1.58 4.41 2.18
CA ILE A 102 2.79 5.23 2.18
C ILE A 102 3.77 4.63 3.18
N LEU A 103 4.95 4.25 2.72
CA LEU A 103 6.01 3.71 3.56
C LEU A 103 6.87 4.83 4.13
N GLU A 104 7.24 4.73 5.41
CA GLU A 104 8.22 5.61 6.03
C GLU A 104 9.64 5.23 5.59
N LEU A 105 10.46 6.24 5.28
CA LEU A 105 11.83 6.02 4.83
C LEU A 105 12.74 5.73 6.03
N HIS A 106 13.41 4.59 6.03
CA HIS A 106 14.34 4.20 7.09
C HIS A 106 15.79 4.63 6.84
N THR A 107 16.18 4.86 5.59
CA THR A 107 17.55 5.23 5.20
C THR A 107 17.49 6.36 4.18
N THR A 108 18.36 7.37 4.33
CA THR A 108 18.48 8.51 3.39
C THR A 108 19.91 8.68 2.85
N ARG A 109 20.82 7.76 3.21
CA ARG A 109 22.28 7.86 2.98
C ARG A 109 22.88 6.46 2.72
N SER A 110 22.25 5.65 1.87
CA SER A 110 22.70 4.25 1.66
C SER A 110 24.13 4.13 1.14
N TRP A 111 24.66 5.19 0.50
CA TRP A 111 26.05 5.26 0.04
C TRP A 111 27.05 5.32 1.20
N ASP A 112 26.81 6.14 2.22
CA ASP A 112 27.69 6.23 3.41
C ASP A 112 27.74 4.90 4.17
N PHE A 113 26.62 4.15 4.19
CA PHE A 113 26.53 2.82 4.80
C PHE A 113 27.43 1.82 4.07
N LEU A 114 27.43 1.82 2.74
CA LEU A 114 28.32 0.97 1.94
C LEU A 114 29.79 1.38 2.10
N GLU A 115 30.11 2.67 2.20
CA GLU A 115 31.49 3.15 2.39
C GLU A 115 32.06 2.72 3.75
N SER A 116 31.27 2.78 4.81
CA SER A 116 31.69 2.44 6.17
C SER A 116 31.87 0.92 6.39
N ASP A 117 30.96 0.09 5.88
CA ASP A 117 30.96 -1.36 6.16
C ASP A 117 31.73 -2.20 5.13
N LEU A 118 31.90 -1.71 3.90
CA LEU A 118 32.77 -2.38 2.92
C LEU A 118 34.26 -2.14 3.15
N GLY A 119 34.62 -1.35 4.18
CA GLY A 119 36.02 -1.12 4.53
C GLY A 119 36.81 -0.60 3.34
N MET A 120 36.23 0.35 2.58
CA MET A 120 36.88 1.00 1.44
C MET A 120 37.93 2.03 1.94
N ASN A 121 38.70 1.63 2.95
CA ASN A 121 39.96 2.24 3.31
C ASN A 121 40.92 1.94 2.14
N ASN A 122 41.44 2.99 1.52
CA ASN A 122 42.34 3.00 0.35
C ASN A 122 43.66 2.20 0.51
N ASN A 123 43.78 1.36 1.53
CA ASN A 123 45.01 0.73 1.99
C ASN A 123 44.93 -0.80 2.10
N THR A 124 43.86 -1.46 1.66
CA THR A 124 43.85 -2.93 1.60
C THR A 124 43.83 -3.41 0.16
N SER A 125 44.99 -3.89 -0.29
CA SER A 125 45.14 -4.70 -1.50
C SER A 125 44.47 -6.06 -1.28
N ALA A 126 43.14 -6.08 -1.21
CA ALA A 126 42.39 -7.30 -1.40
C ALA A 126 42.47 -7.62 -2.89
N HIS A 127 43.39 -8.53 -3.23
CA HIS A 127 43.54 -9.05 -4.57
C HIS A 127 42.28 -9.87 -4.93
N PHE A 128 41.23 -9.19 -5.37
CA PHE A 128 40.06 -9.81 -5.99
C PHE A 128 40.47 -10.29 -7.38
N SER A 129 41.14 -11.44 -7.42
CA SER A 129 41.30 -12.20 -8.65
C SER A 129 39.95 -12.83 -9.00
N THR A 130 39.09 -12.08 -9.68
CA THR A 130 38.18 -12.55 -10.73
C THR A 130 37.38 -11.36 -11.22
N LYS A 131 37.53 -11.06 -12.50
CA LYS A 131 36.60 -10.25 -13.28
C LYS A 131 35.17 -10.74 -12.98
N SER A 132 34.33 -9.89 -12.38
CA SER A 132 32.98 -10.27 -12.02
C SER A 132 31.98 -9.28 -12.64
N ASP A 133 31.24 -9.74 -13.64
CA ASP A 133 30.13 -9.03 -14.29
C ASP A 133 28.93 -8.98 -13.34
N ILE A 134 29.03 -8.22 -12.24
CA ILE A 134 27.99 -8.11 -11.21
C ILE A 134 27.34 -6.73 -11.29
N ILE A 135 26.02 -6.71 -11.42
CA ILE A 135 25.21 -5.50 -11.34
C ILE A 135 24.49 -5.51 -9.99
N ILE A 136 24.72 -4.47 -9.18
CA ILE A 136 24.01 -4.24 -7.91
C ILE A 136 23.04 -3.07 -8.14
N GLY A 137 21.74 -3.35 -8.08
CA GLY A 137 20.70 -2.31 -8.10
C GLY A 137 20.35 -1.88 -6.69
N ILE A 138 20.41 -0.58 -6.42
CA ILE A 138 20.03 0.02 -5.13
C ILE A 138 18.85 0.95 -5.39
N ILE A 139 17.76 0.76 -4.65
CA ILE A 139 16.58 1.64 -4.67
C ILE A 139 16.62 2.44 -3.37
N ASP A 140 17.05 3.69 -3.45
CA ASP A 140 17.09 4.64 -2.32
C ASP A 140 16.32 5.91 -2.70
N THR A 141 15.89 6.66 -1.70
CA THR A 141 15.17 7.92 -1.86
C THR A 141 16.17 9.05 -1.80
N VAL A 142 16.38 9.75 -2.92
CA VAL A 142 17.30 10.89 -2.95
C VAL A 142 16.63 12.09 -2.26
N LEU A 143 16.92 12.29 -0.98
CA LEU A 143 16.49 13.51 -0.28
C LEU A 143 17.55 14.59 -0.52
N ILE A 144 17.32 15.44 -1.53
CA ILE A 144 18.06 16.71 -1.63
C ILE A 144 17.49 17.61 -0.55
N SER A 145 18.22 17.79 0.56
CA SER A 145 17.92 18.86 1.49
C SER A 145 18.16 20.19 0.77
N ALA A 146 17.10 20.79 0.23
CA ALA A 146 17.12 22.19 -0.14
C ALA A 146 17.14 23.01 1.16
N LEU A 147 18.28 23.61 1.46
CA LEU A 147 18.38 24.80 2.31
C LEU A 147 18.11 26.04 1.46
#